data_AF-A0A821ZI55-F1
#
_entry.id   AF-A0A821ZI55-F1
#
_cell.length_a   1.000
_cell.length_b   1.000
_cell.length_c   1.000
_cell.angle_alpha   90.00
_cell.angle_beta   90.00
_cell.angle_gamma   90.00
#
_symmetry.space_group_name_H-M   'P 1'
#
loop_
_entity.id
_entity.type
_entity.pdbx_description
1 polymer ?
#
loop_
_entity_poly.entity_id
_entity_poly.type
_entity_poly.pdbx_seq_one_letter_code
_entity_poly.pdbx_strand_id
1 'polypeptide(L)' 'APGIQKEKDKPLEELHCLTAHTGNCICLEFDTTGKYFAVGAADASASIWDVSQLVCLTVLTR' A
#
# COMPACT_ATOMS: atom_id res chain seq x y z
N ALA A 1 38.68 17.16 -0.93
CA ALA A 1 37.38 16.87 -0.28
C ALA A 1 36.82 15.59 -0.90
N PRO A 2 36.33 14.61 -0.13
CA PRO A 2 35.80 13.37 -0.67
C PRO A 2 34.57 13.70 -1.50
N GLY A 3 34.58 13.29 -2.78
CA GLY A 3 33.48 13.53 -3.70
C GLY A 3 32.22 12.85 -3.19
N ILE A 4 31.17 13.64 -3.01
CA ILE A 4 29.80 13.14 -2.81
C ILE A 4 29.45 12.38 -4.09
N GLN A 5 29.48 11.05 -4.03
CA GLN A 5 29.03 10.21 -5.12
C GLN A 5 27.50 10.37 -5.19
N LYS A 6 26.99 10.97 -6.28
CA LYS A 6 25.55 10.96 -6.55
C LYS A 6 25.13 9.51 -6.74
N GLU A 7 24.33 9.01 -5.80
CA GLU A 7 23.68 7.71 -5.91
C GLU A 7 22.88 7.70 -7.22
N LYS A 8 23.25 6.81 -8.16
CA LYS A 8 22.56 6.66 -9.45
C LYS A 8 21.11 6.29 -9.17
N ASP A 9 20.17 7.01 -9.77
CA ASP A 9 18.74 6.74 -9.72
C ASP A 9 18.46 5.27 -10.08
N LYS A 10 18.29 4.42 -9.07
CA LYS A 10 17.96 3.01 -9.25
C LYS A 10 16.49 2.92 -9.69
N PRO A 11 16.15 2.10 -10.70
CA PRO A 11 14.75 1.93 -11.09
C PRO A 11 13.95 1.34 -9.94
N LEU A 12 12.70 1.76 -9.81
CA LEU A 12 11.76 1.18 -8.87
C LEU A 12 11.46 -0.27 -9.28
N GLU A 13 11.45 -1.17 -8.31
CA GLU A 13 11.13 -2.58 -8.46
C GLU A 13 9.83 -2.89 -7.71
N GLU A 14 8.91 -3.61 -8.35
CA GLU A 14 7.71 -4.10 -7.70
C GLU A 14 8.09 -5.19 -6.69
N LEU A 15 7.87 -4.94 -5.40
CA LEU A 15 8.18 -5.90 -4.36
C LEU A 15 7.03 -6.89 -4.15
N HIS A 16 5.79 -6.39 -4.10
CA HIS A 16 4.60 -7.15 -3.74
C HIS A 16 3.39 -6.69 -4.56
N CYS A 17 2.54 -7.66 -4.91
CA CYS A 17 1.23 -7.43 -5.53
C CYS A 17 0.16 -8.14 -4.70
N LEU A 18 -0.85 -7.39 -4.28
CA LEU A 18 -1.93 -7.88 -3.42
C LEU A 18 -3.27 -7.69 -4.12
N THR A 19 -4.07 -8.75 -4.16
CA THR A 19 -5.47 -8.66 -4.59
C THR A 19 -6.33 -8.32 -3.38
N ALA A 20 -6.61 -7.02 -3.19
CA ALA A 20 -7.38 -6.56 -2.04
C ALA A 20 -8.89 -6.73 -2.21
N HIS A 21 -9.38 -6.55 -3.44
CA HIS A 21 -10.81 -6.36 -3.73
C HIS A 21 -11.19 -7.05 -5.05
N THR A 22 -12.48 -7.34 -5.21
CA THR A 22 -13.03 -7.94 -6.43
C THR A 22 -13.32 -6.90 -7.51
N GLY A 23 -13.50 -5.64 -7.10
CA GLY A 23 -13.60 -4.49 -7.98
C GLY A 23 -12.31 -3.67 -8.03
N ASN A 24 -12.29 -2.67 -8.91
CA ASN A 24 -11.16 -1.75 -9.03
C ASN A 24 -10.91 -1.05 -7.68
N CYS A 25 -9.67 -1.10 -7.20
CA CYS A 25 -9.22 -0.27 -6.09
C CYS A 25 -9.18 1.19 -6.57
N ILE A 26 -9.91 2.06 -5.89
CA ILE A 26 -10.11 3.46 -6.29
C ILE A 26 -9.27 4.44 -5.46
N CYS A 27 -8.89 4.06 -4.24
CA CYS A 27 -8.07 4.86 -3.35
C CYS A 27 -7.25 4.00 -2.39
N LEU A 28 -6.13 4.56 -1.91
CA LEU A 28 -5.28 3.97 -0.88
C LEU A 28 -4.70 5.09 -0.02
N GLU A 29 -4.72 4.92 1.30
CA GLU A 29 -4.17 5.89 2.25
C GLU A 29 -3.52 5.19 3.44
N PHE A 30 -2.29 5.58 3.79
CA PHE A 30 -1.62 5.12 5.00
C PHE A 30 -2.10 5.90 6.22
N ASP A 31 -2.12 5.25 7.37
CA ASP A 31 -2.29 5.95 8.63
C ASP A 31 -1.05 6.81 8.96
N THR A 32 -1.19 7.74 9.90
CA THR A 32 -0.10 8.67 10.27
C THR A 32 1.10 7.98 10.90
N THR A 33 0.93 6.77 11.44
CA THR A 33 2.04 5.98 11.99
C THR A 33 2.74 5.10 10.96
N GLY A 34 2.16 4.94 9.75
CA GLY A 34 2.66 4.05 8.70
C GLY A 34 2.55 2.57 9.04
N LYS A 35 1.77 2.20 10.07
CA LYS A 35 1.54 0.83 10.50
C LYS A 35 0.42 0.15 9.72
N TYR A 36 -0.56 0.94 9.28
CA TYR A 36 -1.72 0.45 8.57
C TYR A 36 -1.96 1.27 7.30
N PHE A 37 -2.70 0.68 6.37
CA PHE A 37 -3.27 1.40 5.25
C PHE A 37 -4.70 0.95 4.99
N ALA A 38 -5.50 1.87 4.47
CA ALA A 38 -6.86 1.62 4.02
C ALA A 38 -6.90 1.57 2.49
N VAL A 39 -7.73 0.69 1.93
CA VAL A 39 -8.01 0.61 0.49
C VAL A 39 -9.51 0.62 0.26
N GLY A 40 -10.00 1.58 -0.52
CA GLY A 40 -11.39 1.63 -0.97
C GLY A 40 -11.53 1.09 -2.39
N ALA A 41 -12.65 0.44 -2.69
CA ALA A 41 -12.90 -0.17 -4.00
C ALA A 41 -14.31 0.04 -4.54
N ALA A 42 -14.45 -0.19 -5.85
CA ALA A 42 -15.71 -0.12 -6.58
C ALA A 42 -16.68 -1.28 -6.27
N ASP A 43 -16.26 -2.29 -5.50
CA ASP A 43 -17.12 -3.39 -5.03
C ASP A 43 -17.92 -3.04 -3.77
N ALA A 44 -18.06 -1.74 -3.49
CA ALA A 44 -18.78 -1.18 -2.34
C ALA A 44 -18.19 -1.59 -0.98
N SER A 45 -16.87 -1.84 -0.94
CA SER A 45 -16.15 -2.17 0.28
C SER A 45 -14.89 -1.32 0.50
N ALA A 46 -14.42 -1.31 1.73
CA ALA A 46 -13.11 -0.78 2.11
C ALA A 46 -12.39 -1.80 3.01
N SER A 47 -11.06 -1.87 2.97
CA SER A 47 -10.30 -2.81 3.79
C SER A 47 -9.16 -2.13 4.53
N ILE A 48 -8.82 -2.64 5.71
CA ILE A 48 -7.69 -2.19 6.54
C ILE A 48 -6.62 -3.27 6.55
N TRP A 49 -5.37 -2.87 6.38
CA TRP A 49 -4.23 -3.77 6.20
C TRP A 49 -3.10 -3.42 7.16
N ASP A 50 -2.37 -4.44 7.62
CA ASP A 50 -1.09 -4.28 8.30
C ASP A 50 0.05 -4.13 7.28
N VAL A 51 0.85 -3.08 7.40
CA VAL A 51 1.94 -2.76 6.44
C VAL A 51 3.08 -3.76 6.51
N SER A 52 3.42 -4.23 7.72
CA SER A 52 4.58 -5.08 7.95
C SER A 52 4.38 -6.50 7.42
N GLN A 53 3.15 -7.00 7.53
CA GLN A 53 2.80 -8.36 7.14
C GLN A 53 2.04 -8.43 5.83
N LEU A 54 1.54 -7.28 5.33
CA LEU A 54 0.66 -7.21 4.16
C LEU A 54 -0.56 -8.12 4.27
N VAL A 55 -1.14 -8.18 5.47
CA VAL A 55 -2.33 -8.97 5.79
C VAL A 55 -3.54 -8.06 5.94
N CYS A 56 -4.65 -8.45 5.31
CA CYS A 56 -5.94 -7.80 5.49
C CYS A 56 -6.47 -8.11 6.89
N LEU A 57 -6.69 -7.07 7.69
CA LEU A 57 -7.20 -7.19 9.06
C LEU A 57 -8.73 -7.22 9.10
N THR A 58 -9.37 -6.41 8.26
CA THR A 58 -10.83 -6.34 8.17
C THR A 58 -11.28 -5.76 6.84
N VAL A 59 -12.49 -6.13 6.43
CA VAL A 59 -13.22 -5.57 5.29
C VAL A 59 -14.52 -4.96 5.84
N LEU A 60 -14.72 -3.69 5.54
CA LEU A 60 -15.90 -2.92 5.84
C LEU A 60 -16.82 -2.96 4.62
N THR A 61 -17.97 -3.59 4.78
CA THR A 61 -19.06 -3.61 3.80
C THR A 61 -20.26 -2.87 4.38
N ARG A 62 -21.23 -2.56 3.52
CA ARG A 62 -22.53 -2.05 3.95
C ARG A 62 -23.33 -3.06 4.77
#